data_AF-A0A430QIE0-F1
#
_entry.id   AF-A0A430QIE0-F1
#
_cell.length_a   1.000
_cell.length_b   1.000
_cell.length_c   1.000
_cell.angle_alpha   90.00
_cell.angle_beta   90.00
_cell.angle_gamma   90.00
#
_symmetry.space_group_name_H-M   'P 1'
#
loop_
_entity.id
_entity.type
_entity.pdbx_description
1 polymer ?
#
loop_
_entity_poly.entity_id
_entity_poly.type
_entity_poly.pdbx_seq_one_letter_code
_entity_poly.pdbx_strand_id
1 'polypeptide(L)'
;MTTNLTEKNFKQLIEFIFYLMFIISYTLSSSYKENKIVQDLLLYPPDSARLYTHINRGSYFGYSVATYIGQSQPSCLVGAPKASHGSSSNSINESTGVVYRLDMDLTFPFCSVVPIATTDELRKEVGTPTPGD
;
A
#
# COMPACT_ATOMS: atom_id res chain seq x y z
N MET A 1 64.93 -36.67 1.96
CA MET A 1 63.57 -37.23 1.85
C MET A 1 62.58 -36.44 2.74
N THR A 2 62.67 -35.11 2.76
CA THR A 2 61.95 -34.24 3.73
C THR A 2 61.12 -33.15 3.05
N THR A 3 61.37 -32.83 1.78
CA THR A 3 60.68 -31.78 1.01
C THR A 3 59.22 -32.11 0.67
N ASN A 4 58.90 -33.39 0.45
CA ASN A 4 57.55 -33.85 0.12
C ASN A 4 56.55 -33.73 1.29
N LEU A 5 57.02 -33.80 2.53
CA LEU A 5 56.16 -33.74 3.72
C LEU A 5 55.72 -32.29 4.01
N THR A 6 56.63 -31.34 3.85
CA THR A 6 56.35 -29.90 4.00
C THR A 6 55.41 -29.39 2.92
N GLU A 7 55.56 -29.87 1.68
CA GLU A 7 54.71 -29.46 0.55
C GLU A 7 53.27 -29.98 0.68
N LYS A 8 53.11 -31.21 1.21
CA LYS A 8 51.79 -31.80 1.50
C LYS A 8 51.05 -31.05 2.60
N ASN A 9 51.75 -30.69 3.68
CA ASN A 9 51.17 -29.90 4.77
C ASN A 9 50.77 -28.48 4.30
N PHE A 10 51.54 -27.89 3.39
CA PHE A 10 51.24 -26.58 2.81
C PHE A 10 49.99 -26.60 1.93
N LYS A 11 49.81 -27.62 1.08
CA LYS A 11 48.57 -27.79 0.28
C LYS A 11 47.34 -27.99 1.16
N GLN A 12 47.46 -28.77 2.22
CA GLN A 12 46.38 -29.03 3.16
C GLN A 12 45.96 -27.77 3.93
N LEU A 13 46.91 -26.89 4.25
CA LEU A 13 46.63 -25.57 4.84
C LEU A 13 45.84 -24.67 3.87
N ILE A 14 46.20 -24.67 2.58
CA ILE A 14 45.51 -23.87 1.57
C ILE A 14 44.06 -24.33 1.38
N GLU A 15 43.81 -25.64 1.29
CA GLU A 15 42.44 -26.16 1.19
C GLU A 15 41.60 -25.81 2.42
N PHE A 16 42.19 -25.85 3.61
CA PHE A 16 41.53 -25.44 4.84
C PHE A 16 41.15 -23.95 4.82
N ILE A 17 42.03 -23.08 4.32
CA ILE A 17 41.76 -21.65 4.16
C ILE A 17 40.61 -21.41 3.17
N PHE A 18 40.59 -22.10 2.03
CA PHE A 18 39.50 -21.99 1.06
C PHE A 18 38.16 -22.45 1.64
N TYR A 19 38.17 -23.53 2.41
CA TYR A 19 36.97 -24.03 3.09
C TYR A 19 36.46 -23.03 4.14
N LEU A 20 37.36 -22.42 4.91
CA LEU A 20 37.01 -21.40 5.90
C LEU A 20 36.41 -20.15 5.22
N MET A 21 37.02 -19.69 4.13
CA MET A 21 36.51 -18.57 3.34
C MET A 21 35.12 -18.86 2.76
N PHE A 22 34.88 -20.09 2.33
CA PHE A 22 33.57 -20.52 1.84
C PHE A 22 32.50 -20.46 2.94
N ILE A 23 32.80 -20.95 4.16
CA ILE A 23 31.87 -20.89 5.30
C ILE A 23 31.58 -19.43 5.71
N ILE A 24 32.60 -18.57 5.76
CA ILE A 24 32.42 -17.15 6.12
C ILE A 24 31.53 -16.45 5.08
N SER A 25 31.74 -16.72 3.79
CA SER A 25 30.92 -16.16 2.72
C SER A 25 29.46 -16.61 2.81
N TYR A 26 29.23 -17.88 3.16
CA TYR A 26 27.89 -18.45 3.28
C TYR A 26 27.12 -17.88 4.49
N THR A 27 27.78 -17.77 5.64
CA THR A 27 27.17 -17.20 6.86
C THR A 27 26.85 -15.72 6.71
N LEU A 28 27.72 -14.95 6.05
CA LEU A 28 27.49 -13.53 5.77
C LEU A 28 26.31 -13.31 4.81
N SER A 29 26.20 -14.14 3.77
CA SER A 29 25.07 -14.11 2.82
C SER A 29 23.73 -14.45 3.49
N SER A 30 23.71 -15.42 4.41
CA SER A 30 22.53 -15.78 5.18
C SER A 30 22.09 -14.64 6.11
N SER A 31 23.03 -14.05 6.84
CA SER A 31 22.76 -12.93 7.76
C SER A 31 22.25 -11.68 7.03
N TYR A 32 22.78 -11.40 5.84
CA TYR A 32 22.32 -10.29 5.00
C TYR A 32 20.88 -10.50 4.51
N LYS A 33 20.52 -11.72 4.06
CA LYS A 33 19.15 -12.05 3.64
C LYS A 33 18.15 -11.92 4.79
N GLU A 34 18.51 -12.40 5.98
CA GLU A 34 17.67 -12.32 7.16
C GLU A 34 17.44 -10.86 7.60
N ASN A 35 18.50 -10.04 7.63
CA ASN A 35 18.37 -8.60 7.91
C ASN A 35 17.47 -7.88 6.89
N LYS A 36 17.60 -8.21 5.61
CA LYS A 36 16.75 -7.61 4.57
C LYS A 36 15.28 -7.96 4.78
N ILE A 37 14.96 -9.22 5.11
CA ILE A 37 13.58 -9.64 5.38
C ILE A 37 13.01 -8.91 6.61
N VAL A 38 13.80 -8.76 7.67
CA VAL A 38 13.37 -8.03 8.88
C VAL A 38 13.18 -6.55 8.58
N GLN A 39 14.06 -5.93 7.79
CA GLN A 39 13.91 -4.54 7.37
C GLN A 39 12.70 -4.32 6.46
N ASP A 40 12.47 -5.20 5.49
CA ASP A 40 11.30 -5.14 4.60
C ASP A 40 10.00 -5.34 5.40
N LEU A 41 9.99 -6.21 6.42
CA LEU A 41 8.85 -6.43 7.31
C LEU A 41 8.58 -5.23 8.24
N LEU A 42 9.63 -4.53 8.69
CA LEU A 42 9.50 -3.31 9.48
C LEU A 42 9.05 -2.11 8.63
N LEU A 43 9.48 -2.06 7.37
CA LEU A 43 9.14 -0.98 6.44
C LEU A 43 7.74 -1.15 5.83
N TYR A 44 7.33 -2.40 5.61
CA TYR A 44 6.02 -2.79 5.09
C TYR A 44 5.45 -3.92 5.94
N PRO A 45 4.88 -3.62 7.12
CA PRO A 45 4.22 -4.63 7.92
C PRO A 45 3.15 -5.33 7.08
N PRO A 46 2.91 -6.64 7.29
CA PRO A 46 1.77 -7.30 6.67
C PRO A 46 0.51 -6.49 7.01
N ASP A 47 -0.33 -6.25 6.01
CA ASP A 47 -1.50 -5.34 6.04
C ASP A 47 -1.20 -3.83 5.94
N SER A 48 0.02 -3.41 5.59
CA SER A 48 0.36 -1.99 5.36
C SER A 48 -0.33 -1.37 4.14
N ALA A 49 -0.83 -2.19 3.21
CA ALA A 49 -1.48 -1.73 2.00
C ALA A 49 -2.79 -2.51 1.77
N ARG A 50 -3.88 -1.76 1.59
CA ARG A 50 -5.20 -2.31 1.28
C ARG A 50 -5.64 -1.84 -0.09
N LEU A 51 -6.06 -2.78 -0.92
CA LEU A 51 -6.58 -2.49 -2.25
C LEU A 51 -8.09 -2.23 -2.17
N TYR A 52 -8.51 -1.03 -2.57
CA TYR A 52 -9.91 -0.67 -2.73
C TYR A 52 -10.24 -0.56 -4.21
N THR A 53 -11.34 -1.18 -4.62
CA THR A 53 -11.85 -1.10 -6.00
C THR A 53 -13.32 -0.76 -6.00
N HIS A 54 -13.77 -0.13 -7.07
CA HIS A 54 -15.17 0.20 -7.27
C HIS A 54 -15.88 -0.90 -8.05
N ILE A 55 -17.10 -1.24 -7.62
CA ILE A 55 -17.92 -2.30 -8.24
C ILE A 55 -18.21 -2.00 -9.71
N ASN A 56 -18.52 -0.73 -10.03
CA ASN A 56 -18.73 -0.30 -11.41
C ASN A 56 -17.41 0.09 -12.10
N ARG A 57 -17.12 -0.59 -13.21
CA ARG A 57 -15.98 -0.30 -14.10
C ARG A 57 -16.23 1.02 -14.85
N GLY A 58 -15.16 1.78 -15.09
CA GLY A 58 -15.27 3.06 -15.79
C GLY A 58 -15.85 4.21 -14.96
N SER A 59 -15.95 4.03 -13.63
CA SER A 59 -16.27 5.07 -12.64
C SER A 59 -15.12 6.04 -12.38
N TYR A 60 -13.90 5.66 -12.78
CA TYR A 60 -12.64 6.37 -12.46
C TYR A 60 -12.45 6.52 -10.95
N PHE A 61 -12.88 5.52 -10.17
CA PHE A 61 -12.59 5.48 -8.74
C PHE A 61 -11.09 5.48 -8.48
N GLY A 62 -10.64 6.38 -7.61
CA GLY A 62 -9.21 6.63 -7.38
C GLY A 62 -8.64 7.76 -8.24
N TYR A 63 -9.47 8.48 -9.01
CA TYR A 63 -9.02 9.63 -9.79
C TYR A 63 -8.43 10.74 -8.92
N SER A 64 -9.01 10.96 -7.74
CA SER A 64 -8.46 11.83 -6.70
C SER A 64 -8.55 11.12 -5.35
N VAL A 65 -7.57 11.37 -4.50
CA VAL A 65 -7.49 10.81 -3.14
C VAL A 65 -7.09 11.91 -2.15
N ALA A 66 -7.67 11.89 -0.97
CA ALA A 66 -7.31 12.79 0.11
C ALA A 66 -7.41 12.08 1.46
N THR A 67 -6.52 12.41 2.39
CA THR A 67 -6.63 11.97 3.78
C THR A 67 -7.61 12.89 4.51
N TYR A 68 -8.52 12.31 5.28
CA TYR A 68 -9.48 13.03 6.11
C TYR A 68 -9.42 12.49 7.54
N ILE A 69 -9.03 13.37 8.47
CA ILE A 69 -9.04 13.07 9.90
C ILE A 69 -10.27 13.77 10.47
N GLY A 70 -11.34 12.99 10.66
CA GLY A 70 -12.53 13.42 11.38
C GLY A 70 -12.30 13.41 12.90
N GLN A 71 -13.36 13.67 13.67
CA GLN A 71 -13.26 13.70 15.14
C GLN A 71 -12.98 12.32 15.77
N SER A 72 -13.35 11.21 15.12
CA SER A 72 -13.30 9.86 15.71
C SER A 72 -12.26 8.93 15.10
N GLN A 73 -12.01 8.99 13.78
CA GLN A 73 -11.10 8.07 13.10
C GLN A 73 -10.52 8.64 11.79
N PRO A 74 -9.28 8.25 11.43
CA PRO A 74 -8.71 8.59 10.13
C PRO A 74 -9.43 7.83 9.01
N SER A 75 -9.65 8.53 7.90
CA SER A 75 -10.32 7.99 6.73
C SER A 75 -9.67 8.52 5.44
N CYS A 76 -9.94 7.85 4.32
CA CYS A 76 -9.55 8.26 2.98
C CYS A 76 -10.78 8.69 2.20
N LEU A 77 -10.70 9.85 1.56
CA LEU A 77 -11.67 10.32 0.58
C LEU A 77 -11.18 9.91 -0.81
N VAL A 78 -12.03 9.24 -1.57
CA VAL A 78 -11.71 8.75 -2.92
C VAL A 78 -12.74 9.25 -3.91
N GLY A 79 -12.30 10.06 -4.87
CA GLY A 79 -13.13 10.57 -5.95
C GLY A 79 -13.36 9.53 -7.05
N ALA A 80 -14.57 9.53 -7.59
CA ALA A 80 -15.00 8.73 -8.74
C ALA A 80 -15.87 9.59 -9.67
N PRO A 81 -15.28 10.36 -10.60
CA PRO A 81 -15.99 11.39 -11.37
C PRO A 81 -17.09 10.83 -12.29
N LYS A 82 -17.00 9.55 -12.68
CA LYS A 82 -18.04 8.90 -13.50
C LYS A 82 -18.94 7.96 -12.70
N ALA A 83 -18.80 7.92 -11.37
CA ALA A 83 -19.76 7.23 -10.51
C ALA A 83 -21.01 8.09 -10.32
N SER A 84 -22.18 7.44 -10.31
CA SER A 84 -23.49 8.09 -10.15
C SER A 84 -24.15 7.63 -8.86
N HIS A 85 -24.85 8.55 -8.19
CA HIS A 85 -25.65 8.26 -7.02
C HIS A 85 -27.06 7.83 -7.44
N GLY A 86 -27.24 6.53 -7.66
CA GLY A 86 -28.54 5.91 -7.94
C GLY A 86 -28.70 5.30 -9.32
N SER A 87 -29.63 4.34 -9.41
CA SER A 87 -30.03 3.60 -10.61
C SER A 87 -30.78 4.48 -11.64
N SER A 88 -30.27 5.67 -11.93
CA SER A 88 -30.76 6.51 -13.01
C SER A 88 -30.16 5.99 -14.33
N SER A 89 -30.77 4.93 -14.86
CA SER A 89 -30.42 4.34 -16.16
C SER A 89 -30.87 5.18 -17.36
N ASN A 90 -31.38 6.39 -17.15
CA ASN A 90 -31.93 7.23 -18.22
C ASN A 90 -31.52 8.69 -18.03
N SER A 91 -30.28 8.99 -18.36
CA SER A 91 -29.99 10.22 -19.10
C SER A 91 -28.52 10.23 -19.51
N ILE A 92 -28.30 10.71 -20.72
CA ILE A 92 -27.00 11.13 -21.25
C ILE A 92 -26.62 12.44 -20.55
N ASN A 93 -26.60 12.41 -19.21
CA ASN A 93 -26.29 13.56 -18.38
C ASN A 93 -24.92 13.32 -17.75
N GLU A 94 -24.06 14.33 -17.82
CA GLU A 94 -22.78 14.35 -17.13
C GLU A 94 -22.97 13.93 -15.67
N SER A 95 -22.34 12.81 -15.32
CA SER A 95 -22.22 12.39 -13.93
C SER A 95 -21.48 13.48 -13.17
N THR A 96 -22.11 14.06 -12.15
CA THR A 96 -21.45 15.03 -11.24
C THR A 96 -20.33 14.39 -10.41
N GLY A 97 -20.21 13.06 -10.47
CA GLY A 97 -19.22 12.29 -9.73
C GLY A 97 -19.64 12.05 -8.28
N VAL A 98 -18.94 11.13 -7.63
CA VAL A 98 -19.16 10.76 -6.24
C VAL A 98 -17.83 10.74 -5.50
N VAL A 99 -17.85 11.12 -4.22
CA VAL A 99 -16.72 10.95 -3.30
C VAL A 99 -17.09 9.88 -2.28
N TYR A 100 -16.21 8.89 -2.12
CA TYR A 100 -16.32 7.83 -1.14
C TYR A 100 -15.45 8.13 0.08
N ARG A 101 -15.96 7.89 1.28
CA ARG A 101 -15.18 7.82 2.52
C ARG A 101 -14.89 6.37 2.85
N LEU A 102 -13.60 6.04 2.96
CA LEU A 102 -13.07 4.75 3.39
C LEU A 102 -12.52 4.89 4.80
N ASP A 103 -13.14 4.25 5.77
CA ASP A 103 -12.63 4.22 7.15
C ASP A 103 -11.44 3.24 7.21
N MET A 104 -10.31 3.68 7.79
CA MET A 104 -9.06 2.91 7.82
C MET A 104 -9.02 1.86 8.94
N ASP A 105 -10.18 1.48 9.47
CA ASP A 105 -10.27 0.40 10.46
C ASP A 105 -9.96 -0.95 9.78
N LEU A 106 -8.94 -1.63 10.30
CA LEU A 106 -8.48 -2.92 9.80
C LEU A 106 -9.54 -4.02 9.99
N THR A 107 -10.34 -3.93 11.06
CA THR A 107 -11.36 -4.93 11.41
C THR A 107 -12.66 -4.72 10.66
N PHE A 108 -13.07 -3.48 10.42
CA PHE A 108 -14.33 -3.14 9.77
C PHE A 108 -14.15 -2.00 8.74
N PRO A 109 -13.66 -2.31 7.52
CA PRO A 109 -13.52 -1.30 6.47
C PRO A 109 -14.91 -0.77 6.06
N PHE A 110 -15.27 0.41 6.52
CA PHE A 110 -16.52 1.04 6.15
C PHE A 110 -16.30 1.91 4.91
N CYS A 111 -17.13 1.71 3.89
CA CYS A 111 -17.17 2.53 2.68
C CYS A 111 -18.54 3.19 2.58
N SER A 112 -18.56 4.52 2.52
CA SER A 112 -19.80 5.28 2.37
C SER A 112 -19.63 6.41 1.37
N VAL A 113 -20.72 6.84 0.77
CA VAL A 113 -20.72 8.04 -0.06
C VAL A 113 -20.77 9.25 0.84
N VAL A 114 -19.89 10.23 0.59
CA VAL A 114 -19.96 11.53 1.23
C VAL A 114 -21.10 12.32 0.58
N PRO A 115 -22.10 12.78 1.35
CA PRO A 115 -23.16 13.61 0.81
C PRO A 115 -22.57 14.96 0.40
N ILE A 116 -22.46 15.19 -0.91
CA ILE A 116 -22.10 16.49 -1.46
C ILE A 116 -23.38 17.10 -2.00
N ALA A 117 -23.76 18.26 -1.46
CA ALA A 117 -24.90 18.98 -1.99
C ALA A 117 -24.66 19.38 -3.44
N THR A 118 -25.51 18.88 -4.33
CA THR A 118 -25.55 19.26 -5.74
C THR A 118 -26.56 20.38 -6.02
N THR A 119 -27.45 20.68 -5.07
CA THR A 119 -28.43 21.78 -5.15
C THR A 119 -28.41 22.63 -3.88
N ASP A 120 -28.81 23.90 -3.99
CA ASP A 120 -28.81 24.88 -2.89
C ASP A 120 -29.72 24.48 -1.72
N GLU A 121 -30.80 23.74 -1.99
CA GLU A 121 -31.66 23.17 -0.96
C GLU A 121 -30.91 22.12 -0.16
N LEU A 122 -30.21 21.21 -0.84
CA LEU A 122 -29.40 20.17 -0.19
C LEU A 122 -28.23 20.80 0.58
N ARG A 123 -27.68 21.93 0.14
CA ARG A 123 -26.61 22.66 0.86
C ARG A 123 -27.07 23.10 2.25
N LYS A 124 -28.33 23.53 2.38
CA LYS A 124 -28.92 23.93 3.66
C LYS A 124 -29.09 22.75 4.62
N GLU A 125 -29.30 21.55 4.08
CA GLU A 125 -29.48 20.33 4.87
C GLU A 125 -28.15 19.70 5.30
N VAL A 126 -27.14 19.68 4.42
CA VAL A 126 -25.84 19.02 4.69
C VAL A 126 -24.73 19.99 5.13
N GLY A 127 -25.01 21.29 5.15
CA GLY A 127 -24.08 22.33 5.65
C GLY A 127 -22.82 22.53 4.80
N THR A 128 -22.90 22.34 3.48
CA THR A 128 -21.73 22.45 2.59
C THR A 128 -21.55 23.88 2.05
N PRO A 129 -20.36 24.51 2.17
CA PRO A 129 -20.08 25.86 1.67
C PRO A 129 -20.00 25.90 0.14
N THR A 130 -20.57 26.93 -0.49
CA THR A 130 -20.60 27.11 -1.97
C THR A 130 -19.20 26.88 -2.57
N PRO A 131 -19.06 26.06 -3.63
CA PRO A 131 -17.75 25.81 -4.19
C PRO A 131 -17.28 27.07 -4.92
N GLY A 132 -16.19 27.67 -4.44
CA GLY A 132 -15.49 28.76 -5.14
C GLY A 132 -15.86 30.19 -4.73
N ASP A 133 -15.80 30.50 -3.44
CA ASP A 133 -15.51 31.88 -2.99
C ASP A 133 -13.98 32.10 -2.90
#